data_AF-A0A7L8RSU6-F1
#
_entry.id   AF-A0A7L8RSU6-F1
#
_cell.length_a   1.000
_cell.length_b   1.000
_cell.length_c   1.000
_cell.angle_alpha   90.00
_cell.angle_beta   90.00
_cell.angle_gamma   90.00
#
_symmetry.space_group_name_H-M   'P 1'
#
loop_
_entity.id
_entity.type
_entity.pdbx_description
1 polymer ?
#
loop_
_entity_poly.entity_id
_entity_poly.type
_entity_poly.pdbx_seq_one_letter_code
_entity_poly.pdbx_strand_id
1 'polypeptide(L)'
;MRVLITNLFVKNYSGSENVAELLADGLRRTGHQPLLFATSLGEQALSLRRRGFSVVDRAEQLTERPDVIHGQHLTPCLVAMTRFPGVPVVYSCHSSLFDVEAPLPHPQIREVIAVDESCAAKCREVGVATDRLSIVLNAVDLDRFQRRGPLPATPRKALLLTKNRGHRAAVCKACENAGIELEELGPATNRFVADIETVLKDYDLVFATARMALEAAATGCAVVVCDDRGFAGMLTTTTLPAWQPRNFGASILTQQVTVERLGEAITQYDADDASSVTDDLRRTASAENFVARHLEIYRRAIDRDAPSADEIALASARWVEELAVSPTERKWKSIARELGIYDEPPQPTAPEGVSAEVFAAFTTRLAQQTARLEGAQFRLLSEIGAGLAQINAALDAQRDTSWQLARRLKQAFLPKSLRK
;
A
#
# COMPACT_ATOMS: atom_id res chain seq x y z
N MET A 1 -9.16 13.30 18.04
CA MET A 1 -7.91 13.54 17.29
C MET A 1 -8.20 13.53 15.81
N ARG A 2 -7.50 14.35 15.02
CA ARG A 2 -7.44 14.29 13.56
C ARG A 2 -6.30 13.38 13.14
N VAL A 3 -6.61 12.34 12.38
CA VAL A 3 -5.64 11.31 11.96
C VAL A 3 -5.57 11.31 10.44
N LEU A 4 -4.39 11.63 9.90
CA LEU A 4 -4.13 11.52 8.47
C LEU A 4 -3.58 10.12 8.16
N ILE A 5 -4.34 9.31 7.44
CA ILE A 5 -3.98 7.95 7.01
C ILE A 5 -3.47 8.03 5.58
N THR A 6 -2.24 7.58 5.33
CA THR A 6 -1.70 7.53 3.97
C THR A 6 -1.91 6.16 3.33
N ASN A 7 -1.96 6.05 2.01
CA ASN A 7 -1.92 4.78 1.29
C ASN A 7 -1.45 5.03 -0.16
N LEU A 8 -1.00 4.01 -0.89
CA LEU A 8 -0.70 4.17 -2.32
C LEU A 8 -2.00 4.20 -3.12
N PHE A 9 -2.94 3.36 -2.70
CA PHE A 9 -4.21 3.15 -3.34
C PHE A 9 -5.34 3.31 -2.31
N VAL A 10 -6.43 3.93 -2.73
CA VAL A 10 -7.76 3.76 -2.14
C VAL A 10 -8.71 3.59 -3.34
N LYS A 11 -8.57 2.45 -3.99
CA LYS A 11 -9.00 2.15 -5.34
C LYS A 11 -9.73 0.81 -5.43
N ASN A 12 -9.11 -0.28 -4.97
CA ASN A 12 -9.46 -1.64 -5.39
C ASN A 12 -9.76 -2.62 -4.24
N TYR A 13 -9.92 -2.14 -2.99
CA TYR A 13 -10.18 -3.01 -1.83
C TYR A 13 -9.10 -4.09 -1.61
N SER A 14 -7.84 -3.77 -1.89
CA SER A 14 -6.73 -4.66 -1.55
C SER A 14 -6.44 -4.65 -0.04
N GLY A 15 -5.48 -5.47 0.40
CA GLY A 15 -5.23 -5.74 1.82
C GLY A 15 -5.01 -4.48 2.66
N SER A 16 -4.03 -3.64 2.30
CA SER A 16 -3.72 -2.41 3.06
C SER A 16 -4.82 -1.34 2.92
N GLU A 17 -5.58 -1.35 1.81
CA GLU A 17 -6.72 -0.45 1.62
C GLU A 17 -7.87 -0.80 2.56
N ASN A 18 -8.19 -2.08 2.71
CA ASN A 18 -9.22 -2.54 3.65
C ASN A 18 -8.79 -2.33 5.10
N VAL A 19 -7.48 -2.36 5.40
CA VAL A 19 -6.96 -2.03 6.74
C VAL A 19 -7.11 -0.53 7.01
N ALA A 20 -6.78 0.32 6.04
CA ALA A 20 -6.99 1.76 6.15
C ALA A 20 -8.46 2.12 6.34
N GLU A 21 -9.36 1.46 5.61
CA GLU A 21 -10.82 1.63 5.78
C GLU A 21 -11.30 1.17 7.15
N LEU A 22 -10.90 -0.03 7.61
CA LEU A 22 -11.22 -0.54 8.94
C LEU A 22 -10.80 0.43 10.05
N LEU A 23 -9.57 0.94 9.95
CA LEU A 23 -9.02 1.93 10.87
C LEU A 23 -9.83 3.23 10.82
N ALA A 24 -10.13 3.76 9.64
CA ALA A 24 -10.89 5.00 9.49
C ALA A 24 -12.30 4.86 10.08
N ASP A 25 -13.01 3.77 9.81
CA ASP A 25 -14.33 3.52 10.38
C ASP A 25 -14.28 3.43 11.91
N GLY A 26 -13.33 2.67 12.45
CA GLY A 26 -13.16 2.54 13.89
C GLY A 26 -12.79 3.84 14.60
N LEU A 27 -11.90 4.64 14.01
CA LEU A 27 -11.55 5.98 14.52
C LEU A 27 -12.77 6.89 14.54
N ARG A 28 -13.57 6.90 13.46
CA ARG A 28 -14.79 7.72 13.41
C ARG A 28 -15.82 7.28 14.45
N ARG A 29 -16.05 5.98 14.61
CA ARG A 29 -16.96 5.42 15.64
C ARG A 29 -16.56 5.83 17.05
N THR A 30 -15.27 6.03 17.30
CA THR A 30 -14.71 6.44 18.60
C THR A 30 -14.55 7.97 18.75
N GLY A 31 -15.14 8.77 17.86
CA GLY A 31 -15.16 10.23 17.96
C GLY A 31 -13.91 10.94 17.41
N HIS A 32 -13.07 10.24 16.65
CA HIS A 32 -11.91 10.81 15.96
C HIS A 32 -12.25 11.21 14.52
N GLN A 33 -11.37 12.00 13.91
CA GLN A 33 -11.56 12.58 12.57
C GLN A 33 -10.49 12.03 11.62
N PRO A 34 -10.74 10.88 10.99
CA PRO A 34 -9.83 10.33 9.99
C PRO A 34 -9.95 11.04 8.64
N LEU A 35 -8.81 11.27 8.00
CA LEU A 35 -8.66 11.76 6.63
C LEU A 35 -7.77 10.77 5.89
N LEU A 36 -8.13 10.40 4.67
CA LEU A 36 -7.32 9.49 3.86
C LEU A 36 -6.63 10.26 2.73
N PHE A 37 -5.33 10.04 2.58
CA PHE A 37 -4.54 10.51 1.46
C PHE A 37 -3.97 9.32 0.68
N ALA A 38 -4.22 9.26 -0.62
CA ALA A 38 -3.60 8.25 -1.46
C ALA A 38 -3.27 8.74 -2.86
N THR A 39 -2.19 8.21 -3.43
CA THR A 39 -1.71 8.64 -4.76
C THR A 39 -2.61 8.21 -5.92
N SER A 40 -3.49 7.23 -5.70
CA SER A 40 -4.46 6.79 -6.70
C SER A 40 -5.78 6.39 -6.04
N LEU A 41 -6.87 6.93 -6.57
CA LEU A 41 -8.23 6.73 -6.08
C LEU A 41 -9.07 5.94 -7.08
N GLY A 42 -10.07 5.23 -6.57
CA GLY A 42 -11.05 4.49 -7.37
C GLY A 42 -12.33 4.22 -6.61
N GLU A 43 -12.95 3.06 -6.84
CA GLU A 43 -14.29 2.77 -6.33
C GLU A 43 -14.34 2.78 -4.80
N GLN A 44 -13.30 2.29 -4.13
CA GLN A 44 -13.23 2.35 -2.66
C GLN A 44 -13.21 3.79 -2.13
N ALA A 45 -12.47 4.70 -2.77
CA ALA A 45 -12.47 6.12 -2.39
C ALA A 45 -13.84 6.76 -2.63
N LEU A 46 -14.51 6.43 -3.73
CA LEU A 46 -15.87 6.90 -4.01
C LEU A 46 -16.85 6.39 -2.95
N SER A 47 -16.76 5.12 -2.55
CA SER A 47 -17.54 4.53 -1.47
C SER A 47 -17.31 5.25 -0.14
N LEU A 48 -16.06 5.43 0.27
CA LEU A 48 -15.68 6.17 1.49
C LEU A 48 -16.21 7.61 1.48
N ARG A 49 -16.11 8.32 0.35
CA ARG A 49 -16.65 9.68 0.19
C ARG A 49 -18.17 9.71 0.33
N ARG A 50 -18.89 8.75 -0.26
CA ARG A 50 -20.36 8.61 -0.07
C ARG A 50 -20.72 8.39 1.40
N ARG A 51 -19.85 7.71 2.15
CA ARG A 51 -19.99 7.51 3.61
C ARG A 51 -19.54 8.73 4.43
N GLY A 52 -19.13 9.83 3.80
CA GLY A 52 -18.77 11.09 4.45
C GLY A 52 -17.30 11.22 4.86
N PHE A 53 -16.42 10.31 4.43
CA PHE A 53 -14.99 10.47 4.66
C PHE A 53 -14.38 11.47 3.67
N SER A 54 -13.41 12.25 4.14
CA SER A 54 -12.52 12.98 3.25
C SER A 54 -11.43 12.03 2.75
N VAL A 55 -11.36 11.86 1.43
CA VAL A 55 -10.36 11.05 0.74
C VAL A 55 -9.79 11.89 -0.39
N VAL A 56 -8.49 12.12 -0.41
CA VAL A 56 -7.83 13.06 -1.32
C VAL A 56 -6.56 12.47 -1.92
N ASP A 57 -6.14 12.98 -3.07
CA ASP A 57 -4.94 12.54 -3.80
C ASP A 57 -3.96 13.66 -4.10
N ARG A 58 -4.27 14.89 -3.67
CA ARG A 58 -3.40 16.06 -3.82
C ARG A 58 -3.05 16.66 -2.46
N ALA A 59 -1.76 16.94 -2.26
CA ALA A 59 -1.26 17.54 -1.01
C ALA A 59 -1.90 18.91 -0.70
N GLU A 60 -2.29 19.69 -1.72
CA GLU A 60 -2.97 20.97 -1.55
C GLU A 60 -4.38 20.84 -0.95
N GLN A 61 -5.01 19.67 -1.10
CA GLN A 61 -6.32 19.37 -0.52
C GLN A 61 -6.21 18.99 0.97
N LEU A 62 -4.98 18.74 1.46
CA LEU A 62 -4.69 18.57 2.88
C LEU A 62 -4.62 19.96 3.54
N THR A 63 -5.79 20.53 3.84
CA THR A 63 -5.91 21.91 4.36
C THR A 63 -5.78 21.97 5.87
N GLU A 64 -6.25 20.95 6.59
CA GLU A 64 -6.23 20.89 8.04
C GLU A 64 -5.00 20.13 8.57
N ARG A 65 -4.33 20.71 9.56
CA ARG A 65 -3.19 20.06 10.24
C ARG A 65 -3.69 18.86 11.06
N PRO A 66 -3.25 17.61 10.80
CA PRO A 66 -3.58 16.47 11.65
C PRO A 66 -2.84 16.52 12.99
N ASP A 67 -3.37 15.81 13.98
CA ASP A 67 -2.69 15.65 15.28
C ASP A 67 -1.62 14.54 15.20
N VAL A 68 -1.84 13.54 14.34
CA VAL A 68 -0.92 12.44 14.04
C VAL A 68 -1.10 11.98 12.59
N ILE A 69 0.00 11.56 11.96
CA ILE A 69 -0.01 10.88 10.66
C ILE A 69 0.12 9.38 10.91
N HIS A 70 -0.87 8.59 10.47
CA HIS A 70 -0.72 7.15 10.31
C HIS A 70 -0.12 6.90 8.92
N GLY A 71 1.21 6.86 8.87
CA GLY A 71 1.98 6.67 7.66
C GLY A 71 2.03 5.20 7.27
N GLN A 72 1.83 4.91 5.99
CA GLN A 72 2.09 3.61 5.38
C GLN A 72 2.34 3.83 3.90
N HIS A 73 3.18 2.97 3.34
CA HIS A 73 3.88 3.14 2.07
C HIS A 73 4.73 4.43 1.99
N LEU A 74 5.99 4.28 1.60
CA LEU A 74 6.98 5.36 1.67
C LEU A 74 6.57 6.63 0.93
N THR A 75 6.13 6.53 -0.32
CA THR A 75 5.81 7.68 -1.18
C THR A 75 4.68 8.56 -0.64
N PRO A 76 3.47 8.04 -0.35
CA PRO A 76 2.39 8.88 0.19
C PRO A 76 2.68 9.36 1.61
N CYS A 77 3.44 8.59 2.41
CA CYS A 77 3.91 9.02 3.73
C CYS A 77 4.84 10.24 3.63
N LEU A 78 5.79 10.24 2.70
CA LEU A 78 6.68 11.39 2.46
C LEU A 78 5.87 12.65 2.14
N VAL A 79 4.91 12.56 1.22
CA VAL A 79 4.07 13.71 0.84
C VAL A 79 3.33 14.28 2.05
N ALA A 80 2.74 13.43 2.90
CA ALA A 80 2.05 13.87 4.12
C ALA A 80 3.01 14.56 5.11
N MET A 81 4.20 13.98 5.29
CA MET A 81 5.24 14.53 6.18
C MET A 81 5.78 15.88 5.70
N THR A 82 6.02 16.02 4.40
CA THR A 82 6.44 17.29 3.79
C THR A 82 5.35 18.34 3.86
N ARG A 83 4.08 17.97 3.71
CA ARG A 83 2.94 18.90 3.85
C ARG A 83 2.77 19.40 5.28
N PHE A 84 3.07 18.55 6.26
CA PHE A 84 2.91 18.83 7.68
C PHE A 84 4.19 18.54 8.47
N PRO A 85 5.23 19.39 8.30
CA PRO A 85 6.45 19.26 9.07
C PRO A 85 6.14 19.41 10.57
N GLY A 86 6.70 18.53 11.39
CA GLY A 86 6.52 18.55 12.85
C GLY A 86 5.25 17.88 13.36
N VAL A 87 4.43 17.26 12.51
CA VAL A 87 3.39 16.32 12.99
C VAL A 87 4.05 14.96 13.25
N PRO A 88 3.79 14.31 14.41
CA PRO A 88 4.31 12.98 14.70
C PRO A 88 3.70 11.93 13.76
N VAL A 89 4.52 10.97 13.33
CA VAL A 89 4.14 9.88 12.45
C VAL A 89 4.20 8.57 13.21
N VAL A 90 3.14 7.78 13.09
CA VAL A 90 3.15 6.35 13.38
C VAL A 90 3.18 5.63 12.05
N TYR A 91 4.28 4.92 11.79
CA TYR A 91 4.51 4.28 10.50
C TYR A 91 4.15 2.79 10.56
N SER A 92 3.26 2.32 9.68
CA SER A 92 2.84 0.92 9.59
C SER A 92 3.56 0.21 8.45
N CYS A 93 4.15 -0.95 8.76
CA CYS A 93 4.77 -1.87 7.82
C CYS A 93 3.83 -3.07 7.60
N HIS A 94 3.27 -3.20 6.39
CA HIS A 94 2.28 -4.24 6.04
C HIS A 94 2.87 -5.45 5.33
N SER A 95 4.14 -5.40 4.93
CA SER A 95 4.85 -6.53 4.32
C SER A 95 6.33 -6.50 4.66
N SER A 96 6.88 -7.67 4.96
CA SER A 96 8.32 -7.87 5.08
C SER A 96 9.04 -8.03 3.74
N LEU A 97 8.28 -8.15 2.64
CA LEU A 97 8.80 -8.48 1.31
C LEU A 97 9.02 -7.25 0.42
N PHE A 98 8.22 -6.19 0.61
CA PHE A 98 8.24 -5.05 -0.30
C PHE A 98 9.05 -3.89 0.29
N ASP A 99 9.94 -3.34 -0.52
CA ASP A 99 10.76 -2.18 -0.21
C ASP A 99 9.95 -0.93 0.06
N VAL A 100 8.76 -0.82 -0.56
CA VAL A 100 7.82 0.29 -0.34
C VAL A 100 7.21 0.29 1.07
N GLU A 101 7.27 -0.84 1.78
CA GLU A 101 6.70 -1.05 3.11
C GLU A 101 7.73 -0.82 4.21
N ALA A 102 9.01 -1.12 3.95
CA ALA A 102 10.06 -0.99 4.96
C ALA A 102 10.25 0.48 5.38
N PRO A 103 10.20 0.81 6.69
CA PRO A 103 10.37 2.18 7.15
C PRO A 103 11.79 2.67 6.86
N LEU A 104 11.91 3.91 6.39
CA LEU A 104 13.19 4.62 6.32
C LEU A 104 13.42 5.44 7.60
N PRO A 105 14.67 5.65 8.05
CA PRO A 105 14.95 6.51 9.18
C PRO A 105 14.40 7.93 8.95
N HIS A 106 13.54 8.39 9.84
CA HIS A 106 13.04 9.76 9.83
C HIS A 106 12.63 10.20 11.25
N PRO A 107 13.05 11.38 11.72
CA PRO A 107 12.80 11.81 13.10
C PRO A 107 11.32 12.07 13.40
N GLN A 108 10.49 12.40 12.39
CA GLN A 108 9.03 12.47 12.58
C GLN A 108 8.37 11.11 12.82
N ILE A 109 8.96 9.99 12.36
CA ILE A 109 8.44 8.66 12.69
C ILE A 109 8.80 8.40 14.13
N ARG A 110 7.80 8.27 15.00
CA ARG A 110 7.98 8.14 16.46
C ARG A 110 7.74 6.73 16.94
N GLU A 111 6.71 6.13 16.40
CA GLU A 111 6.33 4.74 16.63
C GLU A 111 6.23 4.04 15.28
N VAL A 112 6.48 2.74 15.29
CA VAL A 112 6.34 1.86 14.14
C VAL A 112 5.41 0.72 14.52
N ILE A 113 4.46 0.44 13.65
CA ILE A 113 3.56 -0.70 13.74
C ILE A 113 4.01 -1.73 12.71
N ALA A 114 4.26 -2.95 13.17
CA ALA A 114 4.38 -4.12 12.31
C ALA A 114 3.08 -4.90 12.36
N VAL A 115 2.55 -5.33 11.21
CA VAL A 115 1.30 -6.09 11.20
C VAL A 115 1.46 -7.53 11.67
N ASP A 116 2.67 -8.08 11.64
CA ASP A 116 2.99 -9.43 12.13
C ASP A 116 4.47 -9.54 12.55
N GLU A 117 4.87 -10.71 13.02
CA GLU A 117 6.26 -10.98 13.40
C GLU A 117 7.27 -10.87 12.24
N SER A 118 6.87 -11.13 10.99
CA SER A 118 7.77 -11.02 9.83
C SER A 118 8.06 -9.55 9.52
N CYS A 119 7.03 -8.71 9.57
CA CYS A 119 7.15 -7.26 9.44
C CYS A 119 7.95 -6.67 10.60
N ALA A 120 7.78 -7.19 11.82
CA ALA A 120 8.55 -6.78 12.99
C ALA A 120 10.04 -7.13 12.83
N ALA A 121 10.35 -8.33 12.33
CA ALA A 121 11.71 -8.72 11.99
C ALA A 121 12.32 -7.77 10.94
N LYS A 122 11.58 -7.45 9.88
CA LYS A 122 12.04 -6.49 8.86
C LYS A 122 12.28 -5.09 9.42
N CYS A 123 11.41 -4.61 10.31
CA CYS A 123 11.60 -3.31 10.98
C CYS A 123 12.87 -3.29 11.84
N ARG A 124 13.18 -4.38 12.56
CA ARG A 124 14.41 -4.49 13.36
C ARG A 124 15.65 -4.52 12.47
N GLU A 125 15.60 -5.24 11.35
CA GLU A 125 16.69 -5.31 10.35
C GLU A 125 17.07 -3.92 9.83
N VAL A 126 16.09 -3.05 9.58
CA VAL A 126 16.33 -1.66 9.11
C VAL A 126 16.59 -0.67 10.24
N GLY A 127 16.75 -1.14 11.48
CA GLY A 127 17.20 -0.34 12.62
C GLY A 127 16.11 0.33 13.46
N VAL A 128 14.85 -0.14 13.39
CA VAL A 128 13.79 0.34 14.29
C VAL A 128 14.05 -0.17 15.71
N ALA A 129 14.13 0.75 16.67
CA ALA A 129 14.35 0.43 18.08
C ALA A 129 13.16 -0.33 18.69
N THR A 130 13.43 -1.27 19.60
CA THR A 130 12.41 -2.16 20.19
C THR A 130 11.35 -1.39 20.99
N ASP A 131 11.74 -0.33 21.70
CA ASP A 131 10.83 0.55 22.46
C ASP A 131 9.90 1.39 21.56
N ARG A 132 10.15 1.40 20.25
CA ARG A 132 9.37 2.11 19.23
C ARG A 132 8.56 1.19 18.33
N LEU A 133 8.71 -0.12 18.47
CA LEU A 133 8.11 -1.12 17.60
C LEU A 133 6.97 -1.85 18.33
N SER A 134 5.75 -1.68 17.84
CA SER A 134 4.57 -2.44 18.29
C SER A 134 4.11 -3.40 17.20
N ILE A 135 3.66 -4.60 17.60
CA ILE A 135 2.95 -5.50 16.70
C ILE A 135 1.45 -5.29 16.88
N VAL A 136 0.75 -5.03 15.78
CA VAL A 136 -0.71 -4.91 15.76
C VAL A 136 -1.24 -5.76 14.62
N LEU A 137 -1.83 -6.90 14.98
CA LEU A 137 -2.34 -7.87 14.02
C LEU A 137 -3.55 -7.34 13.24
N ASN A 138 -3.84 -7.98 12.12
CA ASN A 138 -5.09 -7.73 11.40
C ASN A 138 -6.30 -8.03 12.28
N ALA A 139 -7.39 -7.32 12.03
CA ALA A 139 -8.62 -7.44 12.79
C ALA A 139 -9.85 -7.49 11.87
N VAL A 140 -10.98 -7.85 12.45
CA VAL A 140 -12.27 -8.04 11.78
C VAL A 140 -13.28 -7.05 12.35
N ASP A 141 -14.01 -6.38 11.45
CA ASP A 141 -15.21 -5.61 11.85
C ASP A 141 -16.34 -6.60 12.14
N LEU A 142 -16.51 -6.95 13.42
CA LEU A 142 -17.47 -7.96 13.85
C LEU A 142 -18.94 -7.53 13.66
N ASP A 143 -19.20 -6.23 13.45
CA ASP A 143 -20.52 -5.72 13.07
C ASP A 143 -20.84 -6.02 11.60
N ARG A 144 -19.81 -6.06 10.74
CA ARG A 144 -19.96 -6.44 9.33
C ARG A 144 -19.92 -7.96 9.16
N PHE A 145 -18.92 -8.61 9.75
CA PHE A 145 -18.71 -10.06 9.69
C PHE A 145 -19.48 -10.76 10.81
N GLN A 146 -20.80 -10.81 10.62
CA GLN A 146 -21.73 -11.46 11.53
C GLN A 146 -21.48 -12.97 11.58
N ARG A 147 -21.62 -13.55 12.78
CA ARG A 147 -21.44 -15.00 12.96
C ARG A 147 -22.52 -15.77 12.19
N ARG A 148 -22.13 -16.79 11.45
CA ARG A 148 -23.05 -17.75 10.81
C ARG A 148 -23.67 -18.71 11.84
N GLY A 149 -24.69 -19.47 11.40
CA GLY A 149 -25.22 -20.59 12.19
C GLY A 149 -24.20 -21.73 12.35
N PRO A 150 -24.54 -22.82 13.06
CA PRO A 150 -23.64 -23.96 13.22
C PRO A 150 -23.15 -24.55 11.88
N LEU A 151 -21.92 -25.04 11.86
CA LEU A 151 -21.36 -25.79 10.72
C LEU A 151 -22.00 -27.18 10.64
N PRO A 152 -22.20 -27.75 9.44
CA PRO A 152 -22.65 -29.14 9.29
C PRO A 152 -21.55 -30.12 9.74
N ALA A 153 -21.93 -31.36 10.07
CA ALA A 153 -20.98 -32.40 10.43
C ALA A 153 -20.00 -32.77 9.28
N THR A 154 -20.42 -32.57 8.04
CA THR A 154 -19.57 -32.70 6.85
C THR A 154 -19.71 -31.46 5.97
N PRO A 155 -18.61 -30.90 5.45
CA PRO A 155 -18.66 -29.71 4.61
C PRO A 155 -19.30 -30.04 3.26
N ARG A 156 -20.20 -29.20 2.78
CA ARG A 156 -20.88 -29.39 1.48
C ARG A 156 -20.56 -28.28 0.49
N LYS A 157 -20.35 -27.06 0.99
CA LYS A 157 -20.07 -25.88 0.17
C LYS A 157 -18.78 -25.20 0.60
N ALA A 158 -17.90 -24.97 -0.36
CA ALA A 158 -16.62 -24.32 -0.16
C ALA A 158 -16.45 -23.07 -1.01
N LEU A 159 -15.61 -22.15 -0.52
CA LEU A 159 -15.19 -20.96 -1.23
C LEU A 159 -13.67 -20.91 -1.34
N LEU A 160 -13.15 -20.68 -2.53
CA LEU A 160 -11.77 -20.28 -2.74
C LEU A 160 -11.66 -18.76 -2.90
N LEU A 161 -11.02 -18.11 -1.93
CA LEU A 161 -10.65 -16.70 -2.00
C LEU A 161 -9.21 -16.56 -2.52
N THR A 162 -9.06 -16.17 -3.78
CA THR A 162 -7.74 -16.17 -4.43
C THR A 162 -7.43 -14.94 -5.27
N LYS A 163 -6.16 -14.52 -5.20
CA LYS A 163 -5.56 -13.47 -6.04
C LYS A 163 -4.91 -14.06 -7.30
N ASN A 164 -4.43 -15.30 -7.23
CA ASN A 164 -3.56 -15.93 -8.22
C ASN A 164 -4.16 -17.24 -8.74
N ARG A 165 -3.58 -17.80 -9.81
CA ARG A 165 -4.17 -18.96 -10.52
C ARG A 165 -3.54 -20.31 -10.21
N GLY A 166 -2.30 -20.39 -9.72
CA GLY A 166 -1.53 -21.64 -9.76
C GLY A 166 -2.06 -22.76 -8.86
N HIS A 167 -2.64 -22.45 -7.69
CA HIS A 167 -3.19 -23.46 -6.78
C HIS A 167 -4.65 -23.86 -7.08
N ARG A 168 -5.35 -23.14 -7.96
CA ARG A 168 -6.80 -23.32 -8.21
C ARG A 168 -7.13 -24.75 -8.64
N ALA A 169 -6.37 -25.30 -9.59
CA ALA A 169 -6.63 -26.64 -10.12
C ALA A 169 -6.54 -27.72 -9.02
N ALA A 170 -5.60 -27.58 -8.08
CA ALA A 170 -5.46 -28.52 -6.97
C ALA A 170 -6.64 -28.42 -6.00
N VAL A 171 -7.10 -27.20 -5.69
CA VAL A 171 -8.28 -26.96 -4.83
C VAL A 171 -9.55 -27.52 -5.46
N CYS A 172 -9.79 -27.24 -6.76
CA CYS A 172 -10.92 -27.80 -7.49
C CYS A 172 -10.91 -29.33 -7.41
N LYS A 173 -9.75 -29.95 -7.69
CA LYS A 173 -9.66 -31.41 -7.70
C LYS A 173 -9.85 -32.04 -6.32
N ALA A 174 -9.33 -31.41 -5.27
CA ALA A 174 -9.53 -31.87 -3.90
C ALA A 174 -11.01 -31.78 -3.48
N CYS A 175 -11.70 -30.69 -3.82
CA CYS A 175 -13.13 -30.53 -3.55
C CYS A 175 -13.98 -31.54 -4.33
N GLU A 176 -13.70 -31.75 -5.61
CA GLU A 176 -14.35 -32.79 -6.43
C GLU A 176 -14.23 -34.17 -5.80
N ASN A 177 -13.01 -34.55 -5.38
CA ASN A 177 -12.75 -35.85 -4.75
C ASN A 177 -13.48 -36.01 -3.40
N ALA A 178 -13.71 -34.90 -2.69
CA ALA A 178 -14.45 -34.87 -1.43
C ALA A 178 -15.96 -34.69 -1.60
N GLY A 179 -16.47 -34.50 -2.82
CA GLY A 179 -17.89 -34.23 -3.08
C GLY A 179 -18.37 -32.87 -2.57
N ILE A 180 -17.49 -31.89 -2.51
CA ILE A 180 -17.77 -30.53 -2.02
C ILE A 180 -17.99 -29.60 -3.21
N GLU A 181 -19.10 -28.84 -3.19
CA GLU A 181 -19.36 -27.78 -4.16
C GLU A 181 -18.39 -26.63 -3.94
N LEU A 182 -17.61 -26.25 -4.95
CA LEU A 182 -16.63 -25.16 -4.86
C LEU A 182 -17.09 -23.95 -5.67
N GLU A 183 -17.14 -22.80 -5.01
CA GLU A 183 -17.17 -21.50 -5.67
C GLU A 183 -15.83 -20.78 -5.53
N GLU A 184 -15.57 -19.83 -6.42
CA GLU A 184 -14.30 -19.10 -6.45
C GLU A 184 -14.55 -17.60 -6.61
N LEU A 185 -13.86 -16.80 -5.80
CA LEU A 185 -13.91 -15.34 -5.83
C LEU A 185 -12.51 -14.73 -5.80
N GLY A 186 -12.39 -13.58 -6.44
CA GLY A 186 -11.18 -12.74 -6.43
C GLY A 186 -10.59 -12.49 -7.82
N PRO A 187 -9.52 -11.69 -7.91
CA PRO A 187 -8.94 -11.24 -9.17
C PRO A 187 -8.63 -12.34 -10.18
N ALA A 188 -8.24 -13.53 -9.70
CA ALA A 188 -7.90 -14.66 -10.57
C ALA A 188 -9.09 -15.15 -11.43
N THR A 189 -10.32 -14.93 -10.96
CA THR A 189 -11.57 -15.44 -11.53
C THR A 189 -12.44 -14.37 -12.19
N ASN A 190 -12.05 -13.09 -12.06
CA ASN A 190 -12.84 -11.93 -12.46
C ASN A 190 -14.25 -11.89 -11.84
N ARG A 191 -14.45 -12.58 -10.71
CA ARG A 191 -15.66 -12.52 -9.89
C ARG A 191 -15.34 -11.78 -8.60
N PHE A 192 -16.03 -10.66 -8.40
CA PHE A 192 -15.85 -9.79 -7.25
C PHE A 192 -17.18 -9.57 -6.55
N VAL A 193 -17.15 -9.66 -5.22
CA VAL A 193 -18.27 -9.30 -4.35
C VAL A 193 -17.77 -8.14 -3.49
N ALA A 194 -18.45 -6.99 -3.57
CA ALA A 194 -18.08 -5.81 -2.79
C ALA A 194 -18.28 -6.03 -1.29
N ASP A 195 -19.32 -6.79 -0.92
CA ASP A 195 -19.72 -7.04 0.45
C ASP A 195 -19.51 -8.53 0.82
N ILE A 196 -18.25 -8.98 0.80
CA ILE A 196 -17.88 -10.38 1.05
C ILE A 196 -18.39 -10.90 2.40
N GLU A 197 -18.53 -10.01 3.39
CA GLU A 197 -19.12 -10.30 4.70
C GLU A 197 -20.56 -10.82 4.61
N THR A 198 -21.29 -10.49 3.54
CA THR A 198 -22.69 -10.89 3.37
C THR A 198 -22.85 -12.31 2.85
N VAL A 199 -21.82 -12.84 2.16
CA VAL A 199 -21.85 -14.15 1.50
C VAL A 199 -21.01 -15.20 2.21
N LEU A 200 -19.98 -14.82 2.99
CA LEU A 200 -19.11 -15.79 3.69
C LEU A 200 -19.89 -16.77 4.57
N LYS A 201 -20.98 -16.31 5.19
CA LYS A 201 -21.84 -17.12 6.06
C LYS A 201 -22.46 -18.34 5.36
N ASP A 202 -22.51 -18.35 4.03
CA ASP A 202 -23.13 -19.40 3.22
C ASP A 202 -22.17 -20.56 2.90
N TYR A 203 -20.90 -20.47 3.33
CA TYR A 203 -19.88 -21.49 3.09
C TYR A 203 -19.49 -22.22 4.36
N ASP A 204 -19.27 -23.53 4.23
CA ASP A 204 -18.83 -24.40 5.33
C ASP A 204 -17.29 -24.38 5.46
N LEU A 205 -16.61 -24.35 4.31
CA LEU A 205 -15.15 -24.43 4.20
C LEU A 205 -14.61 -23.30 3.31
N VAL A 206 -13.56 -22.61 3.74
CA VAL A 206 -12.94 -21.53 2.96
C VAL A 206 -11.45 -21.80 2.79
N PHE A 207 -10.98 -21.74 1.54
CA PHE A 207 -9.56 -21.72 1.20
C PHE A 207 -9.11 -20.27 1.06
N ALA A 208 -8.23 -19.82 1.94
CA ALA A 208 -7.81 -18.41 1.99
C ALA A 208 -6.48 -18.22 2.70
N THR A 209 -5.91 -17.02 2.61
CA THR A 209 -4.74 -16.60 3.40
C THR A 209 -4.94 -15.22 3.99
N ALA A 210 -4.05 -14.88 4.93
CA ALA A 210 -3.98 -13.57 5.55
C ALA A 210 -5.33 -13.11 6.15
N ARG A 211 -5.70 -11.85 5.88
CA ARG A 211 -6.95 -11.26 6.34
C ARG A 211 -8.20 -12.02 5.87
N MET A 212 -8.19 -12.60 4.67
CA MET A 212 -9.34 -13.36 4.15
C MET A 212 -9.59 -14.63 4.98
N ALA A 213 -8.51 -15.31 5.40
CA ALA A 213 -8.61 -16.46 6.31
C ALA A 213 -9.16 -16.06 7.69
N LEU A 214 -8.66 -14.93 8.23
CA LEU A 214 -9.15 -14.38 9.49
C LEU A 214 -10.64 -14.01 9.43
N GLU A 215 -11.07 -13.31 8.38
CA GLU A 215 -12.46 -12.90 8.17
C GLU A 215 -13.42 -14.10 8.02
N ALA A 216 -13.02 -15.12 7.26
CA ALA A 216 -13.78 -16.36 7.12
C ALA A 216 -13.90 -17.12 8.45
N ALA A 217 -12.79 -17.29 9.17
CA ALA A 217 -12.78 -17.98 10.47
C ALA A 217 -13.59 -17.22 11.54
N ALA A 218 -13.52 -15.88 11.57
CA ALA A 218 -14.30 -15.05 12.49
C ALA A 218 -15.81 -15.01 12.14
N THR A 219 -16.16 -15.26 10.88
CA THR A 219 -17.55 -15.44 10.43
C THR A 219 -18.11 -16.78 10.91
N GLY A 220 -17.28 -17.82 11.03
CA GLY A 220 -17.70 -19.16 11.46
C GLY A 220 -17.50 -20.27 10.43
N CYS A 221 -16.71 -20.04 9.38
CA CYS A 221 -16.32 -21.07 8.42
C CYS A 221 -15.13 -21.87 8.95
N ALA A 222 -15.04 -23.16 8.58
CA ALA A 222 -13.77 -23.87 8.65
C ALA A 222 -12.81 -23.29 7.59
N VAL A 223 -11.51 -23.26 7.87
CA VAL A 223 -10.53 -22.60 6.99
C VAL A 223 -9.33 -23.48 6.70
N VAL A 224 -9.05 -23.70 5.42
CA VAL A 224 -7.76 -24.25 4.97
C VAL A 224 -6.89 -23.11 4.49
N VAL A 225 -5.73 -22.94 5.13
CA VAL A 225 -4.83 -21.83 4.84
C VAL A 225 -3.87 -22.20 3.72
N CYS A 226 -4.12 -21.69 2.51
CA CYS A 226 -3.28 -21.90 1.34
C CYS A 226 -3.47 -20.83 0.27
N ASP A 227 -2.42 -20.55 -0.49
CA ASP A 227 -2.50 -19.83 -1.76
C ASP A 227 -1.37 -20.27 -2.71
N ASP A 228 -1.13 -19.48 -3.75
CA ASP A 228 -0.16 -19.76 -4.80
C ASP A 228 1.29 -19.82 -4.30
N ARG A 229 1.57 -19.21 -3.14
CA ARG A 229 2.88 -19.23 -2.50
C ARG A 229 3.10 -20.51 -1.70
N GLY A 230 2.04 -21.20 -1.30
CA GLY A 230 2.14 -22.46 -0.55
C GLY A 230 0.91 -22.79 0.29
N PHE A 231 1.08 -23.80 1.14
CA PHE A 231 0.07 -24.45 1.94
C PHE A 231 0.52 -24.53 3.40
N ALA A 232 -0.39 -24.26 4.33
CA ALA A 232 -0.17 -24.39 5.77
C ALA A 232 -1.00 -25.52 6.39
N GLY A 233 -2.26 -25.71 5.97
CA GLY A 233 -3.15 -26.76 6.48
C GLY A 233 -4.50 -26.25 6.96
N MET A 234 -5.25 -27.11 7.66
CA MET A 234 -6.49 -26.75 8.33
C MET A 234 -6.20 -25.86 9.55
N LEU A 235 -6.91 -24.75 9.66
CA LEU A 235 -6.90 -23.90 10.86
C LEU A 235 -7.74 -24.59 11.94
N THR A 236 -7.08 -24.87 13.07
CA THR A 236 -7.67 -25.55 14.23
C THR A 236 -7.31 -24.80 15.51
N THR A 237 -7.93 -25.15 16.64
CA THR A 237 -7.52 -24.60 17.94
C THR A 237 -6.06 -24.93 18.29
N THR A 238 -5.52 -26.01 17.73
CA THR A 238 -4.12 -26.41 17.92
C THR A 238 -3.16 -25.56 17.08
N THR A 239 -3.54 -25.19 15.84
CA THR A 239 -2.66 -24.40 14.96
C THR A 239 -2.79 -22.89 15.17
N LEU A 240 -3.94 -22.42 15.64
CA LEU A 240 -4.25 -21.00 15.83
C LEU A 240 -3.17 -20.22 16.62
N PRO A 241 -2.67 -20.69 17.79
CA PRO A 241 -1.66 -19.94 18.56
C PRO A 241 -0.36 -19.69 17.79
N ALA A 242 0.01 -20.59 16.88
CA ALA A 242 1.21 -20.45 16.06
C ALA A 242 0.98 -19.60 14.80
N TRP A 243 -0.25 -19.54 14.29
CA TRP A 243 -0.56 -18.90 13.01
C TRP A 243 -1.06 -17.46 13.16
N GLN A 244 -1.79 -17.16 14.24
CA GLN A 244 -2.32 -15.81 14.48
C GLN A 244 -1.21 -14.74 14.59
N PRO A 245 -0.09 -14.95 15.31
CA PRO A 245 1.01 -13.96 15.37
C PRO A 245 1.68 -13.71 14.00
N ARG A 246 1.47 -14.61 13.05
CA ARG A 246 1.95 -14.53 11.66
C ARG A 246 0.86 -14.09 10.69
N ASN A 247 -0.27 -13.59 11.20
CA ASN A 247 -1.41 -13.09 10.44
C ASN A 247 -2.00 -14.08 9.43
N PHE A 248 -1.79 -15.39 9.58
CA PHE A 248 -2.11 -16.38 8.55
C PHE A 248 -1.44 -16.08 7.19
N GLY A 249 -0.30 -15.37 7.23
CA GLY A 249 0.39 -14.81 6.08
C GLY A 249 1.42 -15.76 5.44
N ALA A 250 2.27 -15.20 4.58
CA ALA A 250 3.20 -15.99 3.76
C ALA A 250 4.15 -16.89 4.55
N SER A 251 4.56 -16.46 5.76
CA SER A 251 5.57 -17.16 6.56
C SER A 251 5.12 -18.53 7.08
N ILE A 252 3.81 -18.83 7.08
CA ILE A 252 3.30 -20.15 7.46
C ILE A 252 3.04 -21.07 6.27
N LEU A 253 3.12 -20.55 5.04
CA LEU A 253 2.88 -21.29 3.79
C LEU A 253 4.13 -22.08 3.39
N THR A 254 4.53 -23.03 4.24
CA THR A 254 5.84 -23.71 4.16
C THR A 254 5.83 -24.95 3.27
N GLN A 255 4.66 -25.41 2.84
CA GLN A 255 4.50 -26.61 2.02
C GLN A 255 3.99 -26.26 0.62
N GLN A 256 4.25 -27.13 -0.35
CA GLN A 256 3.65 -27.02 -1.67
C GLN A 256 2.16 -27.39 -1.63
N VAL A 257 1.33 -26.67 -2.39
CA VAL A 257 -0.08 -27.05 -2.56
C VAL A 257 -0.17 -28.27 -3.46
N THR A 258 -0.75 -29.37 -2.96
CA THR A 258 -1.05 -30.58 -3.73
C THR A 258 -2.47 -31.08 -3.42
N VAL A 259 -3.04 -31.88 -4.31
CA VAL A 259 -4.39 -32.45 -4.14
C VAL A 259 -4.46 -33.32 -2.88
N GLU A 260 -3.39 -34.06 -2.60
CA GLU A 260 -3.28 -34.97 -1.46
C GLU A 260 -3.31 -34.20 -0.14
N ARG A 261 -2.48 -33.16 0.00
CA ARG A 261 -2.45 -32.31 1.22
C ARG A 261 -3.75 -31.58 1.44
N LEU A 262 -4.39 -31.11 0.37
CA LEU A 262 -5.71 -30.49 0.46
C LEU A 262 -6.76 -31.50 0.91
N GLY A 263 -6.73 -32.73 0.39
CA GLY A 263 -7.61 -33.82 0.82
C GLY A 263 -7.40 -34.21 2.29
N GLU A 264 -6.15 -34.28 2.74
CA GLU A 264 -5.79 -34.51 4.15
C GLU A 264 -6.34 -33.39 5.04
N ALA A 265 -6.22 -32.13 4.64
CA ALA A 265 -6.79 -31.00 5.39
C ALA A 265 -8.31 -31.01 5.41
N ILE A 266 -8.97 -31.32 4.28
CA ILE A 266 -10.44 -31.48 4.23
C ILE A 266 -10.89 -32.60 5.19
N THR A 267 -10.13 -33.68 5.30
CA THR A 267 -10.44 -34.79 6.22
C THR A 267 -10.29 -34.39 7.70
N GLN A 268 -9.46 -33.38 8.00
CA GLN A 268 -9.31 -32.81 9.35
C GLN A 268 -10.43 -31.83 9.72
N TYR A 269 -11.41 -31.59 8.84
CA TYR A 269 -12.54 -30.75 9.14
C TYR A 269 -13.26 -31.22 10.41
N ASP A 270 -13.47 -30.29 11.34
CA ASP A 270 -14.23 -30.49 12.57
C ASP A 270 -15.06 -29.22 12.83
N ALA A 271 -16.38 -29.38 12.89
CA ALA A 271 -17.33 -28.28 13.06
C ALA A 271 -17.23 -27.62 14.45
N ASP A 272 -16.97 -28.41 15.50
CA ASP A 272 -16.89 -27.92 16.88
C ASP A 272 -15.55 -27.23 17.13
N ASP A 273 -14.47 -27.75 16.57
CA ASP A 273 -13.15 -27.09 16.61
C ASP A 273 -13.16 -25.77 15.84
N ALA A 274 -13.75 -25.75 14.63
CA ALA A 274 -13.91 -24.52 13.85
C ALA A 274 -14.75 -23.47 14.61
N SER A 275 -15.82 -23.88 15.30
CA SER A 275 -16.59 -22.97 16.16
C SER A 275 -15.74 -22.42 17.31
N SER A 276 -14.88 -23.25 17.92
CA SER A 276 -13.97 -22.84 18.99
C SER A 276 -12.91 -21.83 18.50
N VAL A 277 -12.37 -22.04 17.29
CA VAL A 277 -11.51 -21.06 16.59
C VAL A 277 -12.24 -19.74 16.38
N THR A 278 -13.50 -19.78 15.93
CA THR A 278 -14.32 -18.58 15.75
C THR A 278 -14.49 -17.81 17.05
N ASP A 279 -14.81 -18.49 18.15
CA ASP A 279 -14.99 -17.86 19.46
C ASP A 279 -13.70 -17.15 19.92
N ASP A 280 -12.54 -17.78 19.73
CA ASP A 280 -11.27 -17.18 20.10
C ASP A 280 -10.90 -15.96 19.24
N LEU A 281 -11.08 -16.06 17.91
CA LEU A 281 -10.82 -14.96 17.00
C LEU A 281 -11.76 -13.77 17.20
N ARG A 282 -13.04 -14.01 17.45
CA ARG A 282 -14.00 -12.93 17.74
C ARG A 282 -13.67 -12.21 19.05
N ARG A 283 -13.07 -12.91 20.02
CA ARG A 283 -12.61 -12.31 21.28
C ARG A 283 -11.32 -11.51 21.11
N THR A 284 -10.39 -11.98 20.28
CA THR A 284 -9.02 -11.45 20.22
C THR A 284 -8.76 -10.49 19.05
N ALA A 285 -9.40 -10.71 17.90
CA ALA A 285 -9.14 -10.00 16.65
C ALA A 285 -10.24 -9.01 16.24
N SER A 286 -10.89 -8.35 17.22
CA SER A 286 -11.95 -7.37 16.95
C SER A 286 -11.40 -6.01 16.49
N ALA A 287 -12.16 -5.33 15.63
CA ALA A 287 -11.85 -3.96 15.21
C ALA A 287 -11.75 -2.97 16.38
N GLU A 288 -12.51 -3.20 17.46
CA GLU A 288 -12.48 -2.38 18.67
C GLU A 288 -11.10 -2.45 19.35
N ASN A 289 -10.59 -3.67 19.58
CA ASN A 289 -9.25 -3.88 20.15
C ASN A 289 -8.16 -3.29 19.24
N PHE A 290 -8.31 -3.48 17.93
CA PHE A 290 -7.41 -2.92 16.92
C PHE A 290 -7.33 -1.40 16.99
N VAL A 291 -8.46 -0.70 17.04
CA VAL A 291 -8.53 0.76 17.11
C VAL A 291 -8.01 1.26 18.46
N ALA A 292 -8.39 0.62 19.57
CA ALA A 292 -7.89 0.97 20.89
C ALA A 292 -6.36 0.91 20.93
N ARG A 293 -5.78 -0.15 20.37
CA ARG A 293 -4.33 -0.30 20.29
C ARG A 293 -3.68 0.78 19.43
N HIS A 294 -4.26 1.14 18.30
CA HIS A 294 -3.77 2.25 17.47
C HIS A 294 -3.80 3.58 18.22
N LEU A 295 -4.89 3.88 18.93
CA LEU A 295 -5.06 5.10 19.70
C LEU A 295 -4.01 5.22 20.83
N GLU A 296 -3.67 4.11 21.50
CA GLU A 296 -2.57 4.09 22.47
C GLU A 296 -1.23 4.44 21.83
N ILE A 297 -0.93 3.86 20.66
CA ILE A 297 0.32 4.09 19.95
C ILE A 297 0.38 5.54 19.44
N TYR A 298 -0.73 6.08 18.97
CA TYR A 298 -0.82 7.49 18.55
C TYR A 298 -0.54 8.44 19.72
N ARG A 299 -1.09 8.19 20.91
CA ARG A 299 -0.80 9.00 22.10
C ARG A 299 0.70 8.96 22.44
N ARG A 300 1.32 7.77 22.46
CA ARG A 300 2.79 7.66 22.68
C ARG A 300 3.60 8.44 21.64
N ALA A 301 3.20 8.40 20.37
CA ALA A 301 3.87 9.14 19.32
C ALA A 301 3.75 10.66 19.49
N ILE A 302 2.59 11.14 19.97
CA ILE A 302 2.33 12.56 20.26
C ILE A 302 3.13 13.03 21.47
N ASP A 303 3.27 12.19 22.50
CA ASP A 303 3.92 12.55 23.76
C ASP A 303 5.47 12.54 23.69
N ARG A 304 6.06 12.01 22.62
CA ARG A 304 7.52 11.99 22.42
C ARG A 304 8.07 13.36 22.00
N ASP A 305 9.26 13.71 22.49
CA ASP A 305 9.94 14.98 22.22
C ASP A 305 10.04 15.33 20.74
N ALA A 306 9.56 16.52 20.37
CA ALA A 306 9.60 17.07 19.00
C ALA A 306 11.05 17.12 18.46
N PRO A 307 11.31 16.74 17.19
CA PRO A 307 12.64 16.86 16.63
C PRO A 307 12.88 18.31 16.20
N SER A 308 14.12 18.69 15.98
CA SER A 308 14.42 20.00 15.40
C SER A 308 13.95 20.08 13.94
N ALA A 309 13.66 21.31 13.48
CA ALA A 309 13.28 21.54 12.09
C ALA A 309 14.40 21.13 11.10
N ASP A 310 15.66 21.25 11.49
CA ASP A 310 16.82 20.88 10.68
C ASP A 310 16.92 19.35 10.49
N GLU A 311 16.75 18.58 11.57
CA GLU A 311 16.71 17.12 11.50
C GLU A 311 15.58 16.62 10.59
N ILE A 312 14.40 17.27 10.68
CA ILE A 312 13.26 16.96 9.82
C ILE A 312 13.60 17.25 8.35
N ALA A 313 14.13 18.44 8.06
CA ALA A 313 14.45 18.85 6.70
C ALA A 313 15.51 17.94 6.07
N LEU A 314 16.58 17.62 6.79
CA LEU A 314 17.64 16.73 6.33
C LEU A 314 17.12 15.32 6.06
N ALA A 315 16.29 14.77 6.95
CA ALA A 315 15.74 13.44 6.75
C ALA A 315 14.73 13.40 5.59
N SER A 316 13.91 14.44 5.42
CA SER A 316 13.01 14.57 4.26
C SER A 316 13.80 14.65 2.96
N ALA A 317 14.90 15.41 2.91
CA ALA A 317 15.78 15.46 1.75
C ALA A 317 16.37 14.08 1.40
N ARG A 318 16.81 13.31 2.39
CA ARG A 318 17.29 11.93 2.18
C ARG A 318 16.21 11.01 1.62
N TRP A 319 14.97 11.14 2.09
CA TRP A 319 13.86 10.38 1.52
C TRP A 319 13.58 10.80 0.07
N VAL A 320 13.67 12.09 -0.26
CA VAL A 320 13.57 12.57 -1.64
C VAL A 320 14.68 11.96 -2.50
N GLU A 321 15.92 11.89 -2.03
CA GLU A 321 17.01 11.21 -2.76
C GLU A 321 16.69 9.74 -3.04
N GLU A 322 16.15 9.01 -2.05
CA GLU A 322 15.82 7.59 -2.18
C GLU A 322 14.62 7.31 -3.10
N LEU A 323 13.61 8.20 -3.09
CA LEU A 323 12.30 7.94 -3.70
C LEU A 323 12.06 8.72 -5.00
N ALA A 324 12.75 9.82 -5.24
CA ALA A 324 12.63 10.55 -6.49
C ALA A 324 13.33 9.80 -7.62
N VAL A 325 12.67 9.75 -8.78
CA VAL A 325 13.26 9.17 -10.00
C VAL A 325 14.50 9.97 -10.36
N SER A 326 15.64 9.28 -10.44
CA SER A 326 16.93 9.86 -10.81
C SER A 326 17.80 8.83 -11.52
N PRO A 327 18.89 9.23 -12.22
CA PRO A 327 19.79 8.29 -12.87
C PRO A 327 20.48 7.32 -11.92
N THR A 328 20.63 7.68 -10.65
CA THR A 328 21.17 6.77 -9.63
C THR A 328 20.09 5.78 -9.22
N GLU A 329 20.39 4.50 -9.36
CA GLU A 329 19.49 3.42 -8.93
C GLU A 329 19.45 3.37 -7.40
N ARG A 330 18.38 3.93 -6.84
CA ARG A 330 18.06 3.94 -5.41
C ARG A 330 16.74 3.20 -5.17
N LYS A 331 16.14 3.37 -4.00
CA LYS A 331 14.90 2.68 -3.64
C LYS A 331 13.75 2.91 -4.63
N TRP A 332 13.67 4.06 -5.30
CA TRP A 332 12.67 4.35 -6.34
C TRP A 332 12.59 3.27 -7.42
N LYS A 333 13.73 2.69 -7.85
CA LYS A 333 13.76 1.67 -8.92
C LYS A 333 13.18 0.35 -8.45
N SER A 334 13.51 -0.05 -7.20
CA SER A 334 12.92 -1.24 -6.57
C SER A 334 11.40 -1.10 -6.43
N ILE A 335 10.94 0.04 -5.90
CA ILE A 335 9.51 0.33 -5.75
C ILE A 335 8.80 0.34 -7.13
N ALA A 336 9.42 0.93 -8.16
CA ALA A 336 8.83 0.95 -9.50
C ALA A 336 8.66 -0.46 -10.10
N ARG A 337 9.61 -1.38 -9.83
CA ARG A 337 9.49 -2.80 -10.20
C ARG A 337 8.37 -3.49 -9.41
N GLU A 338 8.30 -3.27 -8.10
CA GLU A 338 7.25 -3.84 -7.24
C GLU A 338 5.84 -3.44 -7.69
N LEU A 339 5.69 -2.19 -8.15
CA LEU A 339 4.43 -1.67 -8.65
C LEU A 339 4.13 -2.05 -10.11
N GLY A 340 5.03 -2.77 -10.79
CA GLY A 340 4.89 -3.13 -12.21
C GLY A 340 4.90 -1.91 -13.15
N ILE A 341 5.49 -0.80 -12.72
CA ILE A 341 5.60 0.45 -13.50
C ILE A 341 6.90 0.47 -14.31
N TYR A 342 7.87 -0.37 -13.92
CA TYR A 342 9.16 -0.50 -14.57
C TYR A 342 9.51 -1.97 -14.78
N ASP A 343 9.54 -2.39 -16.05
CA ASP A 343 10.18 -3.63 -16.46
C ASP A 343 11.64 -3.33 -16.82
N GLU A 344 12.56 -4.14 -16.32
CA GLU A 344 13.96 -4.03 -16.71
C GLU A 344 14.08 -4.42 -18.19
N PRO A 345 14.62 -3.55 -19.07
CA PRO A 345 14.85 -3.93 -20.45
C PRO A 345 15.75 -5.16 -20.46
N PRO A 346 15.49 -6.14 -21.35
CA PRO A 346 16.28 -7.37 -21.40
C PRO A 346 17.75 -7.01 -21.48
N GLN A 347 18.54 -7.56 -20.54
CA GLN A 347 19.99 -7.42 -20.57
C GLN A 347 20.46 -7.91 -21.93
N PRO A 348 21.15 -7.08 -22.73
CA PRO A 348 21.59 -7.52 -24.03
C PRO A 348 22.52 -8.73 -23.81
N THR A 349 22.21 -9.84 -24.46
CA THR A 349 23.02 -11.06 -24.38
C THR A 349 24.13 -10.99 -25.42
N ALA A 350 25.32 -11.45 -25.06
CA ALA A 350 26.43 -11.51 -26.00
C ALA A 350 26.02 -12.37 -27.22
N PRO A 351 26.19 -11.87 -28.46
CA PRO A 351 25.97 -12.67 -29.67
C PRO A 351 26.87 -13.92 -29.65
N GLU A 352 26.41 -15.01 -30.27
CA GLU A 352 27.23 -16.20 -30.44
C GLU A 352 28.58 -15.85 -31.08
N GLY A 353 29.67 -16.30 -30.45
CA GLY A 353 31.04 -16.00 -30.90
C GLY A 353 31.66 -14.73 -30.31
N VAL A 354 30.95 -13.96 -29.48
CA VAL A 354 31.51 -12.80 -28.75
C VAL A 354 31.61 -13.15 -27.26
N SER A 355 32.79 -12.95 -26.65
CA SER A 355 32.95 -13.20 -25.22
C SER A 355 32.14 -12.19 -24.39
N ALA A 356 31.61 -12.64 -23.25
CA ALA A 356 30.81 -11.81 -22.36
C ALA A 356 31.54 -10.53 -21.90
N GLU A 357 32.86 -10.62 -21.69
CA GLU A 357 33.71 -9.48 -21.31
C GLU A 357 33.81 -8.42 -22.42
N VAL A 358 34.01 -8.85 -23.68
CA VAL A 358 34.09 -7.95 -24.83
C VAL A 358 32.73 -7.30 -25.09
N PHE A 359 31.65 -8.07 -24.94
CA PHE A 359 30.30 -7.56 -25.09
C PHE A 359 29.95 -6.53 -24.00
N ALA A 360 30.28 -6.83 -22.73
CA ALA A 360 30.07 -5.91 -21.61
C ALA A 360 30.89 -4.62 -21.74
N ALA A 361 32.14 -4.70 -22.21
CA ALA A 361 32.95 -3.52 -22.48
C ALA A 361 32.37 -2.67 -23.63
N PHE A 362 31.85 -3.31 -24.67
CA PHE A 362 31.20 -2.64 -25.80
C PHE A 362 29.89 -1.96 -25.39
N THR A 363 28.99 -2.65 -24.69
CA THR A 363 27.72 -2.07 -24.21
C THR A 363 27.96 -0.93 -23.22
N THR A 364 28.94 -1.06 -22.33
CA THR A 364 29.35 0.02 -21.41
C THR A 364 29.86 1.24 -22.19
N ARG A 365 30.69 1.04 -23.22
CA ARG A 365 31.23 2.14 -24.04
C ARG A 365 30.14 2.80 -24.88
N LEU A 366 29.21 2.03 -25.42
CA LEU A 366 28.05 2.52 -26.17
C LEU A 366 27.13 3.34 -25.25
N ALA A 367 26.81 2.84 -24.05
CA ALA A 367 26.01 3.55 -23.06
C ALA A 367 26.67 4.88 -22.63
N GLN A 368 27.99 4.89 -22.43
CA GLN A 368 28.75 6.12 -22.14
C GLN A 368 28.74 7.11 -23.31
N GLN A 369 28.78 6.64 -24.56
CA GLN A 369 28.69 7.50 -25.74
C GLN A 369 27.26 8.05 -25.93
N THR A 370 26.23 7.22 -25.75
CA THR A 370 24.82 7.66 -25.78
C THR A 370 24.54 8.70 -24.70
N ALA A 371 24.96 8.46 -23.46
CA ALA A 371 24.82 9.43 -22.38
C ALA A 371 25.56 10.76 -22.66
N ARG A 372 26.73 10.71 -23.32
CA ARG A 372 27.45 11.93 -23.75
C ARG A 372 26.71 12.68 -24.86
N LEU A 373 26.11 11.97 -25.82
CA LEU A 373 25.35 12.56 -26.92
C LEU A 373 24.03 13.15 -26.43
N GLU A 374 23.31 12.45 -25.55
CA GLU A 374 22.10 12.95 -24.90
C GLU A 374 22.41 14.17 -24.02
N GLY A 375 23.51 14.15 -23.26
CA GLY A 375 23.98 15.31 -22.50
C GLY A 375 24.42 16.49 -23.38
N ALA A 376 24.92 16.24 -24.59
CA ALA A 376 25.22 17.29 -25.58
C ALA A 376 23.94 17.85 -26.22
N GLN A 377 22.97 17.00 -26.57
CA GLN A 377 21.65 17.40 -27.04
C GLN A 377 20.90 18.23 -26.00
N PHE A 378 20.93 17.83 -24.73
CA PHE A 378 20.28 18.56 -23.65
C PHE A 378 20.89 19.95 -23.44
N ARG A 379 22.23 20.06 -23.53
CA ARG A 379 22.92 21.37 -23.51
C ARG A 379 22.55 22.24 -24.71
N LEU A 380 22.52 21.67 -25.91
CA LEU A 380 22.14 22.39 -27.13
C LEU A 380 20.68 22.88 -27.06
N LEU A 381 19.76 22.05 -26.55
CA LEU A 381 18.36 22.42 -26.35
C LEU A 381 18.21 23.52 -25.28
N SER A 382 19.02 23.46 -24.22
CA SER A 382 19.06 24.50 -23.18
C SER A 382 19.60 25.83 -23.73
N GLU A 383 20.65 25.81 -24.55
CA GLU A 383 21.22 26.99 -25.22
C GLU A 383 20.25 27.60 -26.24
N ILE A 384 19.55 26.76 -27.01
CA ILE A 384 18.47 27.20 -27.91
C ILE A 384 17.32 27.82 -27.11
N GLY A 385 16.92 27.20 -25.99
CA GLY A 385 15.90 27.74 -25.09
C GLY A 385 16.29 29.10 -24.49
N ALA A 386 17.53 29.26 -24.07
CA ALA A 386 18.07 30.54 -23.57
C ALA A 386 18.11 31.62 -24.67
N GLY A 387 18.49 31.25 -25.89
CA GLY A 387 18.47 32.13 -27.06
C GLY A 387 17.05 32.59 -27.43
N LEU A 388 16.07 31.68 -27.41
CA LEU A 388 14.66 32.00 -27.65
C LEU A 388 14.08 32.92 -26.56
N ALA A 389 14.47 32.74 -25.30
CA ALA A 389 14.07 33.63 -24.22
C ALA A 389 14.64 35.05 -24.39
N GLN A 390 15.89 35.19 -24.85
CA GLN A 390 16.48 36.50 -25.17
C GLN A 390 15.80 37.18 -26.35
N ILE A 391 15.43 36.42 -27.40
CA ILE A 391 14.70 36.95 -28.56
C ILE A 391 13.29 37.42 -28.15
N ASN A 392 12.57 36.65 -27.32
CA ASN A 392 11.27 37.07 -26.81
C ASN A 392 11.36 38.33 -25.94
N ALA A 393 12.35 38.42 -25.05
CA ALA A 393 12.58 39.62 -24.24
C ALA A 393 12.88 40.86 -25.11
N ALA A 394 13.63 40.69 -26.21
CA ALA A 394 13.91 41.77 -27.16
C ALA A 394 12.66 42.20 -27.94
N LEU A 395 11.82 41.24 -28.35
CA LEU A 395 10.55 41.51 -29.04
C LEU A 395 9.53 42.21 -28.13
N ASP A 396 9.47 41.82 -26.85
CA ASP A 396 8.60 42.46 -25.86
C ASP A 396 9.06 43.89 -25.55
N ALA A 397 10.37 44.12 -25.41
CA ALA A 397 10.92 45.47 -25.28
C ALA A 397 10.62 46.35 -26.51
N GLN A 398 10.67 45.78 -27.72
CA GLN A 398 10.32 46.49 -28.95
C GLN A 398 8.82 46.80 -29.04
N ARG A 399 7.95 45.89 -28.58
CA ARG A 399 6.51 46.11 -28.46
C ARG A 399 6.17 47.19 -27.45
N ASP A 400 6.81 47.21 -26.28
CA ASP A 400 6.63 48.25 -25.28
C ASP A 400 7.07 49.62 -25.79
N THR A 401 8.20 49.67 -26.51
CA THR A 401 8.68 50.91 -27.15
C THR A 401 7.67 51.41 -28.19
N SER A 402 7.12 50.50 -29.00
CA SER A 402 6.09 50.81 -30.00
C SER A 402 4.78 51.28 -29.37
N TRP A 403 4.38 50.66 -28.25
CA TRP A 403 3.20 51.05 -27.47
C TRP A 403 3.36 52.43 -26.81
N GLN A 404 4.55 52.74 -26.29
CA GLN A 404 4.84 54.07 -25.73
C GLN A 404 4.84 55.14 -26.82
N LEU A 405 5.36 54.84 -28.01
CA LEU A 405 5.33 55.76 -29.17
C LEU A 405 3.89 56.02 -29.62
N ALA A 406 3.08 54.96 -29.76
CA ALA A 406 1.66 55.05 -30.10
C ALA A 406 0.86 55.84 -29.05
N ARG A 407 1.15 55.64 -27.75
CA ARG A 407 0.54 56.40 -26.65
C ARG A 407 0.91 57.88 -26.69
N ARG A 408 2.17 58.23 -26.98
CA ARG A 408 2.63 59.62 -27.13
C ARG A 408 2.00 60.30 -28.35
N LEU A 409 1.89 59.60 -29.48
CA LEU A 409 1.19 60.09 -30.66
C LEU A 409 -0.30 60.30 -30.38
N LYS A 410 -0.97 59.35 -29.71
CA LYS A 410 -2.38 59.48 -29.31
C LYS A 410 -2.62 60.65 -28.35
N GLN A 411 -1.68 60.93 -27.44
CA GLN A 411 -1.71 62.13 -26.59
C GLN A 411 -1.47 63.43 -27.35
N ALA A 412 -0.65 63.42 -28.41
CA ALA A 412 -0.39 64.58 -29.26
C ALA A 412 -1.61 64.96 -30.13
N PHE A 413 -2.43 63.97 -30.54
CA PHE A 413 -3.66 64.17 -31.33
C PHE A 413 -4.94 64.37 -30.51
N LEU A 414 -4.88 64.32 -29.17
CA LEU A 414 -6.00 64.69 -28.30
C LEU A 414 -6.15 66.22 -28.22
N PRO A 415 -7.31 66.81 -28.59
CA PRO A 415 -7.58 68.24 -28.47
C PRO A 415 -7.36 68.73 -27.03
N LYS A 416 -6.77 69.93 -26.85
CA LYS A 416 -6.45 70.49 -25.52
C LYS A 416 -7.65 70.56 -24.56
N SER A 417 -8.89 70.54 -25.07
CA SER A 417 -10.13 70.58 -24.29
C SER A 417 -10.52 69.25 -23.60
N LEU A 418 -9.88 68.12 -23.93
CA LEU A 418 -10.19 66.79 -23.37
C LEU A 418 -9.06 66.22 -22.48
N ARG A 419 -8.04 67.02 -22.16
CA ARG A 419 -6.99 66.65 -21.20
C ARG A 419 -7.44 67.07 -19.79
N LYS A 420 -8.11 66.18 -19.06
CA LYS A 420 -8.24 66.24 -17.59
C LYS A 420 -7.42 65.11 -16.98
#